data_AF-A0A4Z1BKV3-F1
#
_entry.id   AF-A0A4Z1BKV3-F1
#
_cell.length_a   1.000
_cell.length_b   1.000
_cell.length_c   1.000
_cell.angle_alpha   90.00
_cell.angle_beta   90.00
_cell.angle_gamma   90.00
#
_symmetry.space_group_name_H-M   'P 1'
#
loop_
_entity.id
_entity.type
_entity.pdbx_description
1 polymer ?
#
loop_
_entity_poly.entity_id
_entity_poly.type
_entity_poly.pdbx_seq_one_letter_code
_entity_poly.pdbx_strand_id
1 'polypeptide(L)'
;MSGLILLRPWWLAALLPAIALAVLAWRRGPRAGGWEQVMPPQMLAAMQALGGFDGATNGWVRLLPVAALLALILGLSGPGIRQADAPLLARTDSVLIAIDMSPSVARGPALVAAQQAAAALLQG
;
A
#
# COMPACT_ATOMS: atom_id res chain seq x y z
N MET A 1 7.30 3.33 20.92
CA MET A 1 5.88 3.32 20.50
C MET A 1 5.87 3.36 18.98
N SER A 2 5.52 2.25 18.32
CA SER A 2 5.51 2.14 16.86
C SER A 2 4.38 3.01 16.29
N GLY A 3 4.71 4.03 15.50
CA GLY A 3 3.71 4.91 14.88
C GLY A 3 3.18 4.35 13.56
N LEU A 4 1.88 4.46 13.32
CA LEU A 4 1.28 4.20 12.00
C LEU A 4 1.69 5.31 11.03
N ILE A 5 2.16 4.92 9.85
CA ILE A 5 2.54 5.82 8.76
C ILE A 5 1.78 5.45 7.49
N LEU A 6 1.55 6.43 6.61
CA LEU A 6 1.00 6.22 5.28
C LEU A 6 2.06 6.62 4.24
N LEU A 7 2.45 5.67 3.39
CA LEU A 7 3.47 5.92 2.37
C LEU A 7 2.94 6.77 1.21
N ARG A 8 1.63 6.72 0.93
CA ARG A 8 0.98 7.41 -0.19
C ARG A 8 -0.37 8.00 0.23
N PRO A 9 -0.39 9.01 1.11
CA PRO A 9 -1.62 9.51 1.71
C PRO A 9 -2.60 10.12 0.71
N TRP A 10 -2.13 10.55 -0.47
CA TRP A 10 -2.97 11.14 -1.51
C TRP A 10 -4.04 10.17 -2.05
N TRP A 11 -3.85 8.85 -1.93
CA TRP A 11 -4.89 7.88 -2.30
C TRP A 11 -6.17 8.02 -1.48
N LEU A 12 -6.09 8.61 -0.27
CA LEU A 12 -7.28 8.90 0.54
C LEU A 12 -8.22 9.91 -0.14
N ALA A 13 -7.73 10.74 -1.08
CA ALA A 13 -8.60 11.60 -1.87
C ALA A 13 -9.62 10.78 -2.71
N ALA A 14 -9.31 9.53 -3.05
CA ALA A 14 -10.23 8.62 -3.73
C ALA A 14 -11.41 8.18 -2.84
N LEU A 15 -11.41 8.48 -1.53
CA LEU A 15 -12.59 8.29 -0.69
C LEU A 15 -13.77 9.14 -1.14
N LEU A 16 -13.54 10.35 -1.66
CA LEU A 16 -14.60 11.22 -2.16
C LEU A 16 -15.41 10.57 -3.29
N PRO A 17 -14.80 10.13 -4.41
CA PRO A 17 -15.54 9.43 -5.45
C PRO A 17 -16.09 8.07 -4.98
N ALA A 18 -15.41 7.36 -4.06
CA ALA A 18 -15.94 6.11 -3.50
C ALA A 18 -17.24 6.32 -2.71
N ILE A 19 -17.31 7.37 -1.88
CA ILE A 19 -18.53 7.76 -1.15
C ILE A 19 -19.63 8.16 -2.14
N ALA A 20 -19.30 8.92 -3.18
CA ALA A 20 -20.28 9.29 -4.22
C ALA A 20 -20.86 8.05 -4.92
N LEU A 21 -20.02 7.06 -5.26
CA LEU A 21 -20.46 5.79 -5.83
C LEU A 21 -21.30 4.98 -4.84
N ALA A 22 -20.96 4.98 -3.55
CA ALA A 22 -21.73 4.32 -2.50
C ALA A 22 -23.14 4.92 -2.36
N VAL A 23 -23.24 6.25 -2.32
CA VAL A 23 -24.52 6.96 -2.28
C VAL A 23 -25.33 6.69 -3.54
N LEU A 24 -24.71 6.72 -4.72
CA LEU A 24 -25.38 6.42 -5.97
C LEU A 24 -25.88 4.97 -6.03
N ALA A 25 -25.07 4.03 -5.56
CA ALA A 25 -25.46 2.63 -5.43
C ALA A 25 -26.62 2.48 -4.44
N TRP A 26 -26.60 3.16 -3.29
CA TRP A 26 -27.69 3.13 -2.33
C TRP A 26 -28.99 3.71 -2.91
N ARG A 27 -28.92 4.85 -3.61
CA ARG A 27 -30.10 5.50 -4.21
C ARG A 27 -30.75 4.71 -5.35
N ARG A 28 -29.99 3.87 -6.06
CA ARG A 28 -30.48 3.14 -7.26
C ARG A 28 -31.44 1.98 -6.98
N GLY A 29 -31.75 1.68 -5.72
CA GLY A 29 -32.72 0.63 -5.34
C GLY A 29 -32.27 -0.80 -5.71
N PRO A 30 -32.98 -1.84 -5.28
CA PRO A 30 -32.81 -3.18 -5.81
C PRO A 30 -33.15 -3.13 -7.31
N ARG A 31 -32.20 -3.55 -8.15
CA ARG A 31 -32.45 -3.69 -9.58
C ARG A 31 -32.47 -5.17 -9.93
N ALA A 32 -33.47 -5.62 -10.68
CA ALA A 32 -33.57 -6.95 -11.26
C ALA A 32 -32.54 -7.14 -12.39
N GLY A 33 -31.26 -6.86 -12.13
CA GLY A 33 -30.15 -7.09 -13.06
C GLY A 33 -30.25 -6.38 -14.42
N GLY A 34 -31.11 -5.37 -14.56
CA GLY A 34 -31.38 -4.69 -15.84
C GLY A 34 -32.61 -5.20 -16.59
N TRP A 35 -33.28 -6.27 -16.11
CA TRP A 35 -34.52 -6.79 -16.70
C TRP A 35 -35.67 -5.77 -16.65
N GLU A 36 -35.63 -4.82 -15.72
CA GLU A 36 -36.53 -3.64 -15.64
C GLU A 36 -36.59 -2.81 -16.92
N GLN A 37 -35.53 -2.83 -17.73
CA GLN A 37 -35.47 -2.04 -18.97
C GLN A 37 -36.14 -2.76 -20.14
N VAL A 38 -36.37 -4.07 -20.03
CA VAL A 38 -36.81 -4.93 -21.14
C VAL A 38 -38.15 -5.60 -20.83
N MET A 39 -38.51 -5.72 -19.55
CA MET A 39 -39.66 -6.49 -19.09
C MET A 39 -40.74 -5.59 -18.44
N PRO A 40 -42.04 -5.84 -18.71
CA PRO A 40 -43.12 -5.13 -18.03
C PRO A 40 -43.08 -5.33 -16.50
N PRO A 41 -43.41 -4.31 -15.69
CA PRO A 41 -43.29 -4.36 -14.24
C PRO A 41 -44.13 -5.48 -13.58
N GLN A 42 -45.30 -5.77 -14.14
CA GLN A 42 -46.16 -6.86 -13.69
C GLN A 42 -45.53 -8.25 -13.87
N MET A 43 -44.74 -8.44 -14.93
CA MET A 43 -44.06 -9.70 -15.22
C MET A 43 -42.84 -9.88 -14.31
N LEU A 44 -42.11 -8.80 -14.01
CA LEU A 44 -41.04 -8.81 -13.01
C LEU A 44 -41.56 -9.16 -11.62
N ALA A 45 -42.68 -8.58 -11.19
CA ALA A 45 -43.30 -8.90 -9.91
C ALA A 45 -43.72 -10.39 -9.85
N ALA A 46 -44.29 -10.91 -10.93
CA ALA A 46 -44.66 -12.33 -11.02
C ALA A 46 -43.41 -13.24 -10.97
N MET A 47 -42.33 -12.89 -11.68
CA MET A 47 -41.10 -13.67 -11.67
C MET A 47 -40.38 -13.64 -10.31
N GLN A 48 -40.42 -12.51 -9.60
CA GLN A 48 -39.92 -12.42 -8.22
C GLN A 48 -40.76 -13.27 -7.26
N ALA A 49 -42.10 -13.24 -7.39
CA ALA A 49 -42.99 -14.07 -6.59
C ALA A 49 -42.80 -15.58 -6.83
N LEU A 50 -42.38 -15.95 -8.05
CA LEU A 50 -42.05 -17.33 -8.45
C LEU A 50 -40.61 -17.74 -8.09
N GLY A 51 -39.81 -16.85 -7.50
CA GLY A 51 -38.40 -17.12 -7.18
C GLY A 51 -37.46 -17.15 -8.39
N GLY A 52 -37.92 -16.70 -9.56
CA GLY A 52 -37.11 -16.61 -10.79
C GLY A 52 -36.03 -15.53 -10.73
N PHE A 53 -36.21 -14.55 -9.84
CA PHE A 53 -35.19 -13.56 -9.48
C PHE A 53 -35.24 -13.31 -7.98
N ASP A 54 -34.07 -13.24 -7.33
CA ASP A 54 -33.95 -12.60 -6.04
C ASP A 54 -34.12 -11.08 -6.23
N GLY A 55 -35.38 -10.62 -6.34
CA GLY A 55 -35.73 -9.20 -6.34
C GLY A 55 -35.22 -8.47 -5.08
N ALA A 56 -34.96 -9.25 -4.04
CA ALA A 56 -34.23 -8.87 -2.85
C ALA A 56 -32.78 -9.39 -2.91
N THR A 57 -31.97 -8.90 -3.85
CA THR A 57 -30.52 -8.96 -3.60
C THR A 57 -30.28 -8.26 -2.27
N ASN A 58 -29.90 -9.05 -1.27
CA ASN A 58 -29.79 -8.59 0.11
C ASN A 58 -28.95 -7.31 0.09
N GLY A 59 -29.49 -6.19 0.60
CA GLY A 59 -29.01 -4.84 0.26
C GLY A 59 -27.52 -4.61 0.50
N TRP A 60 -26.91 -5.41 1.39
CA TRP A 60 -25.47 -5.42 1.67
C TRP A 60 -24.61 -5.94 0.50
N VAL A 61 -25.11 -6.88 -0.32
CA VAL A 61 -24.36 -7.41 -1.49
C VAL A 61 -24.11 -6.31 -2.50
N ARG A 62 -25.00 -5.32 -2.60
CA ARG A 62 -24.81 -4.14 -3.46
C ARG A 62 -23.66 -3.24 -2.99
N LEU A 63 -23.27 -3.35 -1.73
CA LEU A 63 -22.15 -2.60 -1.15
C LEU A 63 -20.81 -3.35 -1.24
N LEU A 64 -20.78 -4.63 -1.68
CA LEU A 64 -19.53 -5.37 -1.87
C LEU A 64 -18.51 -4.65 -2.75
N PRO A 65 -18.89 -4.10 -3.92
CA PRO A 65 -17.96 -3.36 -4.77
C PRO A 65 -17.41 -2.12 -4.08
N VAL A 66 -18.24 -1.44 -3.28
CA VAL A 66 -17.82 -0.28 -2.48
C VAL A 66 -16.83 -0.70 -1.40
N ALA A 67 -17.10 -1.79 -0.70
CA ALA A 67 -16.21 -2.33 0.33
C ALA A 67 -14.86 -2.76 -0.26
N ALA A 68 -14.86 -3.43 -1.42
CA ALA A 68 -13.65 -3.78 -2.14
C ALA A 68 -12.85 -2.55 -2.57
N LEU A 69 -13.53 -1.50 -3.06
CA LEU A 69 -12.91 -0.23 -3.41
C LEU A 69 -12.29 0.46 -2.19
N LEU A 70 -12.97 0.46 -1.03
CA LEU A 70 -12.43 1.01 0.22
C LEU A 70 -11.18 0.24 0.66
N ALA A 71 -11.22 -1.10 0.63
CA ALA A 71 -10.06 -1.92 0.96
C ALA A 71 -8.87 -1.62 0.02
N LEU A 72 -9.14 -1.45 -1.28
CA LEU A 72 -8.12 -1.07 -2.25
C LEU A 72 -7.51 0.30 -1.96
N ILE A 73 -8.33 1.32 -1.67
CA ILE A 73 -7.87 2.68 -1.33
C ILE A 73 -6.99 2.64 -0.08
N LEU A 74 -7.43 1.92 0.96
CA LEU A 74 -6.65 1.77 2.19
C LEU A 74 -5.33 1.03 1.92
N GLY A 75 -5.33 -0.05 1.14
CA GLY A 75 -4.10 -0.75 0.75
C GLY A 75 -3.14 0.15 -0.03
N LEU A 76 -3.65 0.92 -0.99
CA LEU A 76 -2.85 1.83 -1.82
C LEU A 76 -2.30 3.03 -1.05
N SER A 77 -2.96 3.45 0.03
CA SER A 77 -2.44 4.48 0.93
C SER A 77 -1.12 4.08 1.60
N GLY A 78 -0.79 2.78 1.56
CA GLY A 78 0.45 2.20 2.06
C GLY A 78 0.55 2.29 3.58
N PRO A 79 -0.40 1.74 4.35
CA PRO A 79 -0.31 1.70 5.80
C PRO A 79 0.89 0.87 6.21
N GLY A 80 1.78 1.48 6.97
CA GLY A 80 2.98 0.85 7.52
C GLY A 80 3.07 1.12 9.01
N ILE A 81 3.72 0.20 9.72
CA ILE A 81 4.11 0.40 11.10
C ILE A 81 5.59 0.81 11.10
N ARG A 82 5.90 1.95 11.71
CA ARG A 82 7.30 2.36 11.90
C ARG A 82 7.95 1.41 12.91
N GLN A 83 8.79 0.52 12.42
CA GLN A 83 9.71 -0.24 13.25
C GLN A 83 10.84 0.71 13.68
N ALA A 84 10.89 1.06 14.96
CA ALA A 84 11.95 1.90 15.52
C ALA A 84 13.33 1.25 15.38
N ASP A 85 13.35 -0.09 15.40
CA ASP A 85 14.53 -0.93 15.24
C ASP A 85 14.58 -1.60 13.86
N ALA A 86 13.85 -1.08 12.86
CA ALA A 86 14.16 -1.47 11.49
C ALA A 86 15.64 -1.15 11.31
N PRO A 87 16.50 -2.16 11.03
CA PRO A 87 17.90 -1.89 10.81
C PRO A 87 17.91 -1.00 9.57
N LEU A 88 18.05 0.31 9.81
CA LEU A 88 18.37 1.33 8.82
C LEU A 88 19.37 0.62 7.93
N LEU A 89 19.03 0.36 6.66
CA LEU A 89 19.85 -0.35 5.67
C LEU A 89 21.29 -0.25 6.14
N ALA A 90 21.81 -1.34 6.75
CA ALA A 90 22.87 -1.28 7.75
C ALA A 90 23.66 0.01 7.60
N ARG A 91 23.55 0.95 8.56
CA ARG A 91 24.55 2.00 8.71
C ARG A 91 25.85 1.26 9.00
N THR A 92 26.39 0.71 7.94
CA THR A 92 27.70 0.19 7.80
C THR A 92 28.40 1.52 7.68
N ASP A 93 28.89 2.02 8.82
CA ASP A 93 30.03 2.92 8.81
C ASP A 93 31.20 2.11 8.21
N SER A 94 31.05 1.68 6.95
CA SER A 94 32.00 0.87 6.22
C SER A 94 33.06 1.83 5.73
N VAL A 95 34.14 1.90 6.48
CA VAL A 95 35.32 2.65 6.10
C VAL A 95 36.09 1.80 5.10
N LEU A 96 36.10 2.21 3.82
CA LEU A 96 36.96 1.61 2.79
C LEU A 96 38.34 2.27 2.86
N ILE A 97 39.37 1.51 3.25
CA ILE A 97 40.76 1.99 3.31
C ILE A 97 41.49 1.48 2.08
N ALA A 98 41.89 2.38 1.19
CA ALA A 98 42.75 2.08 0.04
C ALA A 98 44.16 2.61 0.29
N ILE A 99 45.17 1.73 0.24
CA ILE A 99 46.59 2.08 0.46
C ILE A 99 47.36 1.77 -0.83
N ASP A 100 48.11 2.75 -1.33
CA ASP A 100 49.03 2.54 -2.46
C ASP A 100 50.18 1.60 -2.04
N MET A 101 50.44 0.59 -2.87
CA MET A 101 51.47 -0.44 -2.67
C MET A 101 52.65 -0.29 -3.65
N SER A 102 52.83 0.89 -4.25
CA SER A 102 54.00 1.18 -5.08
C SER A 102 55.32 1.02 -4.30
N PRO A 103 56.45 0.65 -4.95
CA PRO A 103 57.71 0.34 -4.24
C PRO A 103 58.26 1.47 -3.36
N SER A 104 58.00 2.73 -3.74
CA SER A 104 58.37 3.93 -2.96
C SER A 104 57.57 4.08 -1.68
N VAL A 105 56.30 3.68 -1.69
CA VAL A 105 55.41 3.71 -0.52
C VAL A 105 55.63 2.49 0.35
N ALA A 106 55.65 1.29 -0.25
CA ALA A 106 55.74 0.02 0.46
C ALA A 106 57.07 -0.20 1.19
N ARG A 107 58.18 0.37 0.68
CA ARG A 107 59.51 0.28 1.33
C ARG A 107 59.89 1.55 2.09
N GLY A 108 59.01 2.56 2.09
CA GLY A 108 59.25 3.86 2.70
C GLY A 108 58.51 4.03 4.03
N PRO A 109 58.77 5.13 4.76
CA PRO A 109 58.09 5.44 6.01
C PRO A 109 56.58 5.73 5.83
N ALA A 110 56.15 6.00 4.60
CA ALA A 110 54.76 6.32 4.27
C ALA A 110 53.79 5.16 4.56
N LEU A 111 54.23 3.90 4.44
CA LEU A 111 53.40 2.74 4.78
C LEU A 111 53.07 2.68 6.27
N VAL A 112 54.05 2.99 7.13
CA VAL A 112 53.86 2.99 8.58
C VAL A 112 52.87 4.07 9.00
N ALA A 113 52.95 5.26 8.38
CA ALA A 113 51.99 6.34 8.62
C ALA A 113 50.56 5.96 8.17
N ALA A 114 50.42 5.28 7.03
CA ALA A 114 49.12 4.79 6.55
C ALA A 114 48.52 3.73 7.50
N GLN A 115 49.35 2.82 8.04
CA GLN A 115 48.93 1.82 9.03
C GLN A 115 48.50 2.47 10.35
N GLN A 116 49.21 3.49 10.82
CA GLN A 116 48.85 4.23 12.03
C GLN A 116 47.53 4.99 11.87
N ALA A 117 47.31 5.64 10.73
CA ALA A 117 46.05 6.31 10.43
C ALA A 117 44.88 5.32 10.34
N ALA A 118 45.10 4.16 9.70
CA ALA A 118 44.11 3.08 9.66
C ALA A 118 43.80 2.53 11.06
N ALA A 119 44.82 2.32 11.90
CA ALA A 119 44.65 1.85 13.27
C ALA A 119 43.88 2.86 14.14
N ALA A 120 44.14 4.17 13.98
CA ALA A 120 43.42 5.22 14.70
C ALA A 120 41.93 5.24 14.33
N LEU A 121 41.59 5.02 13.04
CA LEU A 121 40.21 4.93 12.58
C LEU A 121 39.46 3.69 13.07
N LEU A 122 40.17 2.60 13.40
CA LEU A 122 39.58 1.37 13.95
C LEU A 122 39.36 1.45 15.46
N GLN A 123 39.98 2.42 16.15
CA GLN A 123 39.92 2.58 17.60
C GLN A 123 38.99 3.72 18.05
N GLY A 124 38.59 4.61 17.14
CA GLY A 124 37.64 5.71 17.39
C GLY A 124 36.21 5.32 17.07
#